data_AF-A0A8J7M025-F1
#
_entry.id   AF-A0A8J7M025-F1
#
_cell.length_a   1.000
_cell.length_b   1.000
_cell.length_c   1.000
_cell.angle_alpha   90.00
_cell.angle_beta   90.00
_cell.angle_gamma   90.00
#
_symmetry.space_group_name_H-M   'P 1'
#
loop_
_entity.id
_entity.type
_entity.pdbx_description
1 polymer ?
#
loop_
_entity_poly.entity_id
_entity_poly.type
_entity_poly.pdbx_seq_one_letter_code
_entity_poly.pdbx_strand_id
1 'polypeptide(L)'
;MDRWHFTMNRWPDQAFSIRRRMKDDERFCEIVCDYEVARSALQHWRLKDPPETQRITDYKQIVRELEAEIEADLALSRLMTSTGCGGES
;
A
#
# COMPACT_ATOMS: atom_id res chain seq x y z
N MET A 1 -9.23 -2.22 16.28
CA MET A 1 -7.81 -2.30 15.95
C MET A 1 -7.66 -1.83 14.52
N ASP A 2 -6.92 -0.76 14.28
CA ASP A 2 -6.64 -0.26 12.92
C ASP A 2 -5.93 -1.37 12.14
N ARG A 3 -6.67 -2.01 11.24
CA ARG A 3 -6.18 -3.11 10.40
C ARG A 3 -5.11 -2.64 9.39
N TRP A 4 -4.87 -1.34 9.28
CA TRP A 4 -4.07 -0.67 8.25
C TRP A 4 -2.89 0.13 8.81
N HIS A 5 -2.31 -0.31 9.93
CA HIS A 5 -1.29 0.43 10.65
C HIS A 5 -0.02 0.64 9.80
N PHE A 6 0.44 -0.36 9.04
CA PHE A 6 1.65 -0.17 8.23
C PHE A 6 1.36 0.75 7.05
N THR A 7 0.19 0.64 6.41
CA THR A 7 -0.25 1.52 5.33
C THR A 7 -0.30 2.98 5.79
N MET A 8 -0.93 3.25 6.94
CA MET A 8 -1.04 4.61 7.48
C MET A 8 0.30 5.19 7.90
N ASN A 9 1.23 4.36 8.39
CA ASN A 9 2.58 4.81 8.71
C ASN A 9 3.44 5.06 7.47
N ARG A 10 3.19 4.35 6.37
CA ARG A 10 3.96 4.49 5.12
C ARG A 10 3.48 5.66 4.27
N TRP A 11 2.17 5.89 4.19
CA TRP A 11 1.56 6.96 3.40
C TRP A 11 0.61 7.83 4.25
N PRO A 12 1.10 8.51 5.30
CA PRO A 12 0.26 9.31 6.18
C PRO A 12 -0.49 10.42 5.42
N ASP A 13 0.19 11.11 4.51
CA ASP A 13 -0.39 12.19 3.70
C ASP A 13 -1.45 11.71 2.70
N GLN A 14 -1.46 10.42 2.36
CA GLN A 14 -2.41 9.83 1.41
C GLN A 14 -3.45 8.94 2.09
N ALA A 15 -3.48 8.88 3.42
CA ALA A 15 -4.35 7.99 4.18
C ALA A 15 -5.84 8.17 3.84
N PHE A 16 -6.28 9.40 3.57
CA PHE A 16 -7.65 9.67 3.14
C PHE A 16 -7.95 9.08 1.75
N SER A 17 -7.06 9.32 0.78
CA SER A 17 -7.20 8.80 -0.59
C SER A 17 -7.20 7.28 -0.61
N ILE A 18 -6.30 6.65 0.14
CA ILE A 18 -6.22 5.20 0.30
C ILE A 18 -7.54 4.65 0.87
N ARG A 19 -8.02 5.21 1.99
CA ARG A 19 -9.28 4.77 2.62
C ARG A 19 -10.49 4.90 1.69
N ARG A 20 -10.56 6.00 0.93
CA ARG A 20 -11.62 6.21 -0.06
C ARG A 20 -11.53 5.16 -1.16
N ARG A 21 -10.34 4.95 -1.72
CA ARG A 21 -10.12 4.03 -2.83
C ARG A 21 -10.40 2.59 -2.43
N MET A 22 -9.99 2.16 -1.24
CA MET A 22 -10.34 0.84 -0.72
C MET A 22 -11.84 0.58 -0.60
N LYS A 23 -12.66 1.64 -0.48
CA LYS A 23 -14.12 1.51 -0.43
C LYS A 23 -14.74 1.42 -1.83
N ASP A 24 -14.17 2.12 -2.80
CA ASP A 24 -14.67 2.21 -4.17
C ASP A 24 -14.06 1.15 -5.11
N ASP A 25 -12.89 0.61 -4.78
CA ASP A 25 -12.10 -0.30 -5.60
C ASP A 25 -11.69 -1.54 -4.78
N GLU A 26 -12.33 -2.68 -5.08
CA GLU A 26 -12.09 -3.96 -4.41
C GLU A 26 -10.68 -4.48 -4.66
N ARG A 27 -10.16 -4.33 -5.89
CA ARG A 27 -8.80 -4.76 -6.23
C ARG A 27 -7.77 -3.97 -5.44
N PHE A 28 -7.95 -2.66 -5.32
CA PHE A 28 -7.07 -1.83 -4.49
C PHE A 28 -7.15 -2.24 -3.02
N CYS A 29 -8.35 -2.58 -2.53
CA CYS A 29 -8.52 -3.10 -1.19
C CYS A 29 -7.73 -4.40 -0.97
N GLU A 30 -7.74 -5.33 -1.93
CA GLU A 30 -6.94 -6.57 -1.88
C GLU A 30 -5.44 -6.28 -1.81
N ILE A 31 -4.91 -5.38 -2.64
CA ILE A 31 -3.49 -5.01 -2.62
C ILE A 31 -3.08 -4.43 -1.26
N VAL A 32 -3.93 -3.57 -0.67
CA VAL A 32 -3.67 -3.00 0.67
C VAL A 32 -3.79 -4.07 1.77
N CYS A 33 -4.72 -5.03 1.66
CA CYS A 33 -4.80 -6.22 2.52
C CYS A 33 -3.50 -7.02 2.49
N ASP A 34 -3.01 -7.35 1.29
CA ASP A 34 -1.81 -8.13 1.10
C ASP A 34 -0.58 -7.39 1.63
N TYR A 35 -0.51 -6.07 1.45
CA TYR A 35 0.56 -5.25 2.01
C TYR A 35 0.63 -5.34 3.53
N GLU A 36 -0.51 -5.20 4.22
CA GLU A 36 -0.55 -5.31 5.68
C GLU A 36 -0.13 -6.69 6.17
N VAL A 37 -0.60 -7.75 5.50
CA VAL A 37 -0.24 -9.13 5.83
C VAL A 37 1.25 -9.36 5.63
N ALA A 38 1.81 -8.94 4.49
CA ALA A 38 3.22 -9.09 4.18
C ALA A 38 4.11 -8.28 5.13
N ARG A 39 3.72 -7.04 5.49
CA ARG A 39 4.45 -6.21 6.46
C ARG A 39 4.41 -6.80 7.87
N SER A 40 3.26 -7.30 8.30
CA SER A 40 3.10 -7.98 9.58
C SER A 40 3.98 -9.23 9.65
N ALA A 41 3.95 -10.06 8.61
CA ALA A 41 4.82 -11.23 8.50
C ALA A 41 6.30 -10.85 8.50
N LEU A 42 6.70 -9.82 7.74
CA LEU A 42 8.08 -9.32 7.74
C LEU A 42 8.52 -8.85 9.12
N GLN A 43 7.68 -8.09 9.84
CA GLN A 43 7.99 -7.67 11.21
C GLN A 43 8.13 -8.87 12.13
N HIS A 44 7.24 -9.85 12.01
CA HIS A 44 7.29 -11.09 12.79
C HIS A 44 8.60 -11.85 12.58
N TRP A 45 9.01 -12.07 11.33
CA TRP A 45 10.23 -12.82 11.01
C TRP A 45 11.49 -12.05 11.38
N ARG A 46 11.51 -10.72 11.25
CA ARG A 46 12.65 -9.90 11.72
C ARG A 46 12.93 -10.00 13.22
N LEU A 47 11.93 -10.37 14.02
CA LEU A 47 12.09 -10.57 15.46
C LEU A 47 12.54 -12.00 15.81
N LYS A 48 12.32 -12.96 14.92
CA LYS A 48 12.58 -14.39 15.17
C LYS A 48 13.85 -14.92 14.49
N ASP A 49 14.20 -14.37 13.34
CA ASP A 49 15.28 -14.86 12.50
C ASP A 49 16.42 -13.86 12.35
N PRO A 50 17.64 -14.34 12.04
CA PRO A 50 18.69 -13.45 11.60
C PRO A 50 18.26 -12.69 10.33
N PRO A 51 18.68 -11.41 10.18
CA PRO A 51 18.17 -10.48 9.16
C PRO A 51 18.46 -10.89 7.71
N GLU A 52 19.36 -11.86 7.51
CA GLU A 52 19.87 -12.34 6.22
C GLU A 52 19.21 -13.66 5.79
N THR A 53 18.16 -14.13 6.48
CA THR A 53 17.42 -15.31 6.02
C THR A 53 16.72 -15.04 4.69
N GLN A 54 16.71 -16.05 3.82
CA GLN A 54 15.99 -16.01 2.53
C GLN A 54 14.54 -15.55 2.72
N ARG A 55 13.86 -16.09 3.74
CA ARG A 55 12.50 -15.70 4.13
C ARG A 55 12.33 -14.19 4.34
N ILE A 56 13.23 -13.53 5.06
CA ILE A 56 13.17 -12.08 5.26
C ILE A 56 13.40 -11.34 3.94
N THR A 57 14.31 -11.85 3.09
CA THR A 57 14.56 -11.30 1.76
C THR A 57 13.32 -11.41 0.87
N ASP A 58 12.65 -12.56 0.85
CA ASP A 58 11.42 -12.79 0.07
C ASP A 58 10.30 -11.84 0.51
N TYR A 59 10.04 -11.74 1.82
CA TYR A 59 9.03 -10.82 2.34
C TYR A 59 9.37 -9.35 2.08
N LYS A 60 10.66 -8.96 2.11
CA LYS A 60 11.08 -7.61 1.71
C LYS A 60 10.76 -7.34 0.25
N GLN A 61 10.94 -8.32 -0.63
CA GLN A 61 10.64 -8.17 -2.04
C GLN A 61 9.12 -8.02 -2.26
N ILE A 62 8.31 -8.92 -1.69
CA ILE A 62 6.85 -8.85 -1.76
C ILE A 62 6.34 -7.49 -1.28
N VAL A 63 6.84 -7.02 -0.13
CA VAL A 63 6.49 -5.70 0.40
C VAL A 63 6.81 -4.59 -0.60
N ARG A 64 7.98 -4.62 -1.25
CA ARG A 64 8.36 -3.60 -2.24
C ARG A 64 7.47 -3.64 -3.48
N GLU A 65 7.11 -4.82 -3.96
CA GLU A 65 6.22 -4.98 -5.11
C GLU A 65 4.84 -4.38 -4.80
N LEU A 66 4.29 -4.68 -3.62
CA LEU A 66 3.01 -4.13 -3.16
C LEU A 66 3.06 -2.60 -2.93
N GLU A 67 4.18 -2.08 -2.38
CA GLU A 67 4.37 -0.62 -2.27
C GLU A 67 4.33 0.05 -3.65
N ALA A 68 5.03 -0.52 -4.63
CA ALA A 68 5.05 0.03 -5.97
C ALA A 68 3.67 0.01 -6.65
N GLU A 69 2.88 -1.05 -6.46
CA GLU A 69 1.51 -1.11 -6.99
C GLU A 69 0.59 -0.06 -6.34
N ILE A 70 0.66 0.10 -5.01
CA ILE A 70 -0.12 1.12 -4.29
C ILE A 70 0.28 2.52 -4.76
N GLU A 71 1.58 2.81 -4.87
CA GLU A 71 2.08 4.12 -5.32
C GLU A 71 1.67 4.43 -6.76
N ALA A 72 1.74 3.44 -7.66
CA ALA A 72 1.31 3.58 -9.04
C ALA A 72 -0.20 3.88 -9.13
N ASP A 73 -1.02 3.15 -8.38
CA ASP A 73 -2.47 3.35 -8.38
C ASP A 73 -2.88 4.72 -7.80
N LEU A 74 -2.23 5.14 -6.71
CA LEU A 74 -2.44 6.48 -6.14
C LEU A 74 -1.99 7.60 -7.09
N ALA A 75 -0.90 7.41 -7.83
CA ALA A 75 -0.44 8.35 -8.84
C ALA A 75 -1.45 8.46 -10.01
N LEU A 76 -1.96 7.33 -10.50
CA LEU A 76 -3.01 7.30 -11.52
C LEU A 76 -4.28 8.02 -11.05
N SER A 77 -4.71 7.78 -9.81
CA SER A 77 -5.86 8.46 -9.23
C SER A 77 -5.70 9.98 -9.19
N ARG A 78 -4.46 10.47 -8.98
CA ARG A 78 -4.16 11.91 -8.96
C ARG A 78 -4.20 12.53 -10.37
N LEU A 79 -3.82 11.77 -11.40
CA LEU A 79 -3.88 12.22 -12.79
C LEU A 79 -5.33 12.23 -13.33
N MET A 80 -6.15 11.26 -12.96
CA MET A 80 -7.54 11.21 -13.40
C MET A 80 -8.41 12.31 -12.77
N THR A 81 -8.08 12.73 -11.54
CA THR A 81 -8.77 13.85 -10.87
C THR A 81 -8.36 15.22 -11.41
N SER A 82 -7.23 15.35 -12.12
CA SER A 82 -6.83 16.61 -12.78
C SER A 82 -7.45 16.82 -14.16
N THR A 83 -7.98 15.77 -14.81
CA THR A 83 -8.57 15.84 -16.16
C THR A 83 -10.05 16.27 -16.15
N GLY A 84 -10.63 16.52 -14.98
CA GLY A 84 -12.01 16.97 -14.79
C GLY A 84 -12.16 18.48 -14.55
N CYS A 85 -11.40 19.34 -15.23
CA CYS A 85 -11.67 20.78 -15.30
C CYS A 85 -11.06 21.38 -16.58
N GLY A 86 -11.80 21.25 -17.67
CA GLY A 86 -11.54 21.93 -18.95
C GLY A 86 -12.88 22.27 -19.58
N GLY A 87 -13.66 23.09 -18.87
CA GLY A 87 -14.98 23.50 -19.30
C GLY A 87 -15.22 24.97 -18.99
N GLU A 88 -14.44 25.86 -19.63
CA GLU A 88 -14.69 27.30 -19.84
C GLU A 88 -13.82 27.65 -21.07
N SER A 89 -14.27 28.13 -22.23
CA SER A 89 -15.39 29.00 -22.62
C SER A 89 -15.91 28.67 -24.02
#